data_AF-A0A0G1BNM1-F1
#
_entry.id   AF-A0A0G1BNM1-F1
#
_cell.length_a   1.000
_cell.length_b   1.000
_cell.length_c   1.000
_cell.angle_alpha   90.00
_cell.angle_beta   90.00
_cell.angle_gamma   90.00
#
_symmetry.space_group_name_H-M   'P 1'
#
loop_
_entity.id
_entity.type
_entity.pdbx_description
1 polymer ?
#
loop_
_entity_poly.entity_id
_entity_poly.type
_entity_poly.pdbx_seq_one_letter_code
_entity_poly.pdbx_strand_id
1 'polypeptide(L)'
;MNNIISNRIFAFIFLTIVLLLLLWMPTWTKINVGDAPGVVYSPPWIGFLVILIGLAYEMFRPSLNLKRDTNWKWILAGVFLFLVILTMIVVQEIWMPYKQGYSVFGMKSFEFPLGSGNISVWPQLLWDFLNVHFTDTTVLALLFGILFLTMSTPQTSRGYKLILIGAVIFTAFLMLGHFSFLISGIDPTGGYYSRFTRMELLSQWWFQWDFWSEMVILVSALWLLFKGKKPAAIAN
;
A
#
# COMPACT_ATOMS: atom_id res chain seq x y z
N MET A 1 -17.01 24.95 10.16
CA MET A 1 -16.36 24.39 11.37
C MET A 1 -15.95 22.91 11.24
N ASN A 2 -16.56 22.10 10.35
CA ASN A 2 -16.26 20.65 10.21
C ASN A 2 -14.91 20.25 9.59
N ASN A 3 -14.29 21.04 8.70
CA ASN A 3 -13.11 20.56 7.95
C ASN A 3 -11.86 20.30 8.80
N ILE A 4 -11.64 21.08 9.87
CA ILE A 4 -10.42 20.95 10.70
C ILE A 4 -10.42 19.63 11.48
N ILE A 5 -11.54 19.31 12.13
CA ILE A 5 -11.67 18.09 12.93
C ILE A 5 -11.62 16.86 12.03
N SER A 6 -12.34 16.87 10.90
CA SER A 6 -12.30 15.78 9.93
C SER A 6 -10.89 15.50 9.41
N ASN A 7 -10.10 16.53 9.10
CA ASN A 7 -8.71 16.36 8.67
C ASN A 7 -7.84 15.68 9.74
N ARG A 8 -7.99 16.10 11.01
CA ARG A 8 -7.22 15.51 12.11
C ARG A 8 -7.57 14.05 12.34
N ILE A 9 -8.86 13.72 12.30
CA ILE A 9 -9.34 12.34 12.43
C ILE A 9 -8.82 11.49 11.27
N PHE A 10 -8.96 11.97 10.03
CA PHE A 10 -8.43 11.31 8.84
C PHE A 10 -6.93 11.04 8.97
N ALA A 11 -6.16 12.07 9.30
CA ALA A 11 -4.71 11.98 9.43
C ALA A 11 -4.28 11.03 10.55
N PHE A 12 -4.97 11.06 11.70
CA PHE A 12 -4.72 10.14 12.81
C PHE A 12 -4.98 8.70 12.42
N ILE A 13 -6.14 8.41 11.81
CA ILE A 13 -6.50 7.06 11.36
C ILE A 13 -5.43 6.50 10.41
N PHE A 14 -5.07 7.26 9.38
CA PHE A 14 -4.07 6.80 8.42
C PHE A 14 -2.66 6.73 8.99
N LEU A 15 -2.31 7.61 9.93
CA LEU A 15 -1.04 7.51 10.64
C LEU A 15 -0.96 6.20 11.43
N THR A 16 -2.03 5.83 12.15
CA THR A 16 -2.11 4.55 12.87
C THR A 16 -2.03 3.36 11.92
N ILE A 17 -2.78 3.37 10.81
CA ILE A 17 -2.76 2.27 9.82
C ILE A 17 -1.36 2.09 9.23
N VAL A 18 -0.70 3.18 8.81
CA VAL A 18 0.67 3.12 8.26
C VAL A 18 1.68 2.66 9.31
N LEU A 19 1.55 3.08 10.57
CA LEU A 19 2.41 2.58 11.64
C LEU A 19 2.23 1.08 11.89
N LEU A 20 0.99 0.59 11.93
CA LEU A 20 0.69 -0.83 12.09
C LEU A 20 1.26 -1.66 10.94
N LEU A 21 1.15 -1.17 9.70
CA LEU A 21 1.80 -1.76 8.53
C LEU A 21 3.33 -1.88 8.73
N LEU A 22 3.99 -0.80 9.16
CA LEU A 22 5.45 -0.82 9.37
C LEU A 22 5.88 -1.73 10.52
N LEU A 23 5.03 -1.93 11.52
CA LEU A 23 5.27 -2.90 12.59
C LEU A 23 5.06 -4.35 12.12
N TRP A 24 4.10 -4.56 11.21
CA TRP A 24 3.78 -5.88 10.68
C TRP A 24 4.81 -6.36 9.64
N MET A 25 5.26 -5.47 8.74
CA MET A 25 6.13 -5.80 7.61
C MET A 25 7.37 -6.65 7.98
N PRO A 26 8.18 -6.31 9.00
CA PRO A 26 9.33 -7.14 9.38
C PRO A 26 8.95 -8.58 9.79
N THR A 27 7.80 -8.72 10.47
CA THR A 27 7.30 -10.03 10.88
C THR A 27 6.83 -10.80 9.65
N TRP A 28 6.03 -10.17 8.79
CA TRP A 28 5.58 -10.74 7.52
C TRP A 28 6.75 -11.24 6.67
N THR A 29 7.82 -10.44 6.55
CA THR A 29 9.02 -10.84 5.81
C THR A 29 9.65 -12.09 6.38
N LYS A 30 9.89 -12.13 7.70
CA LYS A 30 10.54 -13.28 8.32
C LYS A 30 9.72 -14.56 8.15
N ILE A 31 8.40 -14.44 8.10
CA ILE A 31 7.51 -15.58 7.85
C ILE A 31 7.59 -16.06 6.39
N ASN A 32 7.71 -15.16 5.42
CA ASN A 32 7.63 -15.51 4.00
C ASN A 32 8.98 -15.70 3.31
N VAL A 33 10.03 -15.04 3.79
CA VAL A 33 11.36 -14.92 3.18
C VAL A 33 12.47 -15.44 4.09
N GLY A 34 12.21 -15.59 5.40
CA GLY A 34 13.21 -16.02 6.38
C GLY A 34 14.23 -14.93 6.70
N ASP A 35 15.38 -15.31 7.28
CA ASP A 35 16.48 -14.39 7.60
C ASP A 35 17.44 -14.18 6.41
N ALA A 36 16.91 -14.16 5.17
CA ALA A 36 17.73 -14.10 3.96
C ALA A 36 18.76 -12.94 3.99
N PRO A 37 20.07 -13.23 3.85
CA PRO A 37 21.10 -12.20 3.82
C PRO A 37 20.92 -11.37 2.55
N GLY A 38 20.62 -10.08 2.71
CA GLY A 38 20.45 -9.16 1.58
C GLY A 38 19.08 -8.52 1.43
N VAL A 39 18.12 -8.83 2.31
CA VAL A 39 16.86 -8.05 2.41
C VAL A 39 17.16 -6.70 3.09
N VAL A 40 17.94 -5.86 2.42
CA VAL A 40 18.22 -4.49 2.84
C VAL A 40 17.03 -3.64 2.42
N TYR A 41 16.04 -3.60 3.30
CA TYR A 41 14.84 -2.78 3.23
C TYR A 41 15.07 -1.25 3.17
N SER A 42 16.30 -0.78 2.95
CA SER A 42 16.63 0.61 3.28
C SER A 42 15.94 1.68 2.42
N PRO A 43 15.64 1.48 1.11
CA PRO A 43 14.98 2.54 0.33
C PRO A 43 13.44 2.64 0.49
N PRO A 44 12.65 1.54 0.47
CA PRO A 44 11.18 1.61 0.55
C PRO A 44 10.68 2.30 1.83
N TRP A 45 11.38 2.11 2.95
CA TRP A 45 10.94 2.64 4.25
C TRP A 45 11.01 4.16 4.33
N ILE A 46 11.90 4.78 3.56
CA ILE A 46 12.00 6.25 3.47
C ILE A 46 10.69 6.84 2.95
N GLY A 47 10.06 6.20 1.96
CA GLY A 47 8.78 6.65 1.43
C GLY A 47 7.68 6.67 2.50
N PHE A 48 7.57 5.60 3.28
CA PHE A 48 6.61 5.53 4.40
C PHE A 48 6.93 6.53 5.53
N LEU A 49 8.20 6.76 5.86
CA LEU A 49 8.58 7.78 6.84
C LEU A 49 8.12 9.18 6.39
N VAL A 50 8.30 9.51 5.11
CA VAL A 50 7.83 10.78 4.55
C VAL A 50 6.30 10.88 4.57
N ILE A 51 5.59 9.77 4.28
CA ILE A 51 4.11 9.71 4.41
C ILE A 51 3.69 9.97 5.86
N LEU A 52 4.33 9.33 6.84
CA LEU A 52 4.04 9.52 8.28
C LEU A 52 4.26 10.96 8.71
N ILE A 53 5.35 11.60 8.27
CA ILE A 53 5.61 13.02 8.55
C ILE A 53 4.50 13.89 7.95
N GLY A 54 4.06 13.60 6.73
CA GLY A 54 2.95 14.32 6.08
C GLY A 54 1.62 14.15 6.82
N LEU A 55 1.31 12.94 7.29
CA LEU A 55 0.11 12.67 8.10
C LEU A 55 0.18 13.33 9.47
N ALA A 56 1.32 13.25 10.17
CA ALA A 56 1.54 13.94 11.43
C ALA A 56 1.38 15.47 11.25
N TYR A 57 1.90 16.02 10.15
CA TYR A 57 1.71 17.43 9.82
C TYR A 57 0.23 17.80 9.71
N GLU A 58 -0.61 16.98 9.06
CA GLU A 58 -2.05 17.22 8.94
C GLU A 58 -2.81 17.09 10.27
N MET A 59 -2.31 16.30 11.23
CA MET A 59 -2.87 16.27 12.58
C MET A 59 -2.67 17.61 13.31
N PHE A 60 -1.48 18.22 13.19
CA PHE A 60 -1.16 19.46 13.89
C PHE A 60 -1.60 20.71 13.12
N ARG A 61 -1.45 20.70 11.79
CA ARG A 61 -1.73 21.81 10.87
C ARG A 61 -2.62 21.32 9.70
N PRO A 62 -3.90 21.03 9.98
CA PRO A 62 -4.82 20.48 8.99
C PRO A 62 -5.04 21.47 7.84
N SER A 63 -4.79 20.99 6.63
CA SER A 63 -4.86 21.76 5.38
C SER A 63 -5.47 20.97 4.21
N LEU A 64 -5.73 19.67 4.38
CA LEU A 64 -6.49 18.86 3.42
C LEU A 64 -7.89 19.45 3.12
N ASN A 65 -8.34 19.29 1.88
CA ASN A 65 -9.71 19.61 1.48
C ASN A 65 -10.44 18.32 1.16
N LEU A 66 -11.01 17.69 2.20
CA LEU A 66 -11.68 16.40 2.11
C LEU A 66 -13.05 16.44 1.40
N LYS A 67 -13.45 17.59 0.84
CA LYS A 67 -14.64 17.64 -0.03
C LYS A 67 -14.43 16.78 -1.26
N ARG A 68 -15.47 16.08 -1.69
CA ARG A 68 -15.44 15.22 -2.87
C ARG A 68 -15.07 16.00 -4.13
N ASP A 69 -14.13 15.49 -4.90
CA ASP A 69 -13.79 15.95 -6.23
C ASP A 69 -14.72 15.32 -7.27
N THR A 70 -15.13 16.10 -8.27
CA THR A 70 -16.03 15.67 -9.35
C THR A 70 -15.28 15.40 -10.66
N ASN A 71 -13.97 15.62 -10.72
CA ASN A 71 -13.19 15.35 -11.91
C ASN A 71 -13.06 13.83 -12.16
N TRP A 72 -13.52 13.39 -13.32
CA TRP A 72 -13.60 11.97 -13.70
C TRP A 72 -12.27 11.23 -13.60
N LYS A 73 -11.14 11.88 -13.93
CA LYS A 73 -9.82 11.24 -13.87
C LYS A 73 -9.46 10.79 -12.46
N TRP A 74 -9.79 11.61 -11.46
CA TRP A 74 -9.53 11.29 -10.07
C TRP A 74 -10.56 10.33 -9.48
N ILE A 75 -11.81 10.40 -9.96
CA ILE A 75 -12.83 9.41 -9.64
C ILE A 75 -12.39 8.02 -10.13
N LEU A 76 -11.95 7.90 -11.38
CA LEU A 76 -11.45 6.65 -11.94
C LEU A 76 -10.27 6.10 -11.14
N ALA A 77 -9.28 6.95 -10.82
CA ALA A 77 -8.14 6.51 -10.02
C ALA A 77 -8.58 6.01 -8.62
N GLY A 78 -9.47 6.75 -7.94
CA GLY A 78 -9.98 6.35 -6.63
C GLY A 78 -10.81 5.06 -6.66
N VAL A 79 -11.71 4.93 -7.64
CA VAL A 79 -12.53 3.72 -7.83
C VAL A 79 -11.67 2.52 -8.19
N PHE A 80 -10.66 2.69 -9.05
CA PHE A 80 -9.73 1.63 -9.39
C PHE A 80 -8.99 1.10 -8.16
N LEU A 81 -8.43 1.99 -7.33
CA LEU A 81 -7.75 1.59 -6.10
C LEU A 81 -8.71 0.91 -5.10
N PHE A 82 -9.96 1.37 -5.02
CA PHE A 82 -10.97 0.70 -4.22
C PHE A 82 -11.29 -0.71 -4.73
N LEU A 83 -11.37 -0.91 -6.05
CA LEU A 83 -11.56 -2.23 -6.65
C LEU A 83 -10.40 -3.19 -6.39
N VAL A 84 -9.16 -2.68 -6.35
CA VAL A 84 -7.99 -3.48 -5.94
C VAL A 84 -8.19 -4.01 -4.52
N ILE A 85 -8.56 -3.15 -3.58
CA ILE A 85 -8.81 -3.54 -2.17
C ILE A 85 -9.92 -4.60 -2.09
N LEU A 86 -11.06 -4.35 -2.74
CA LEU A 86 -12.17 -5.31 -2.75
C LEU A 86 -11.74 -6.66 -3.32
N THR A 87 -10.96 -6.66 -4.39
CA THR A 87 -10.46 -7.88 -5.01
C THR A 87 -9.50 -8.61 -4.07
N MET A 88 -8.59 -7.91 -3.39
CA MET A 88 -7.69 -8.51 -2.41
C MET A 88 -8.47 -9.16 -1.26
N ILE A 89 -9.47 -8.46 -0.71
CA ILE A 89 -10.34 -9.01 0.35
C ILE A 89 -11.07 -10.25 -0.15
N VAL A 90 -11.71 -10.19 -1.33
CA VAL A 90 -12.44 -11.34 -1.89
C VAL A 90 -11.52 -12.52 -2.12
N VAL A 91 -10.33 -12.32 -2.69
CA VAL A 91 -9.44 -13.44 -2.99
C VAL A 91 -8.84 -14.04 -1.71
N GLN A 92 -8.39 -13.19 -0.77
CA GLN A 92 -7.72 -13.66 0.42
C GLN A 92 -8.69 -14.21 1.47
N GLU A 93 -9.84 -13.57 1.67
CA GLU A 93 -10.79 -13.90 2.74
C GLU A 93 -11.98 -14.75 2.28
N ILE A 94 -12.31 -14.75 0.99
CA ILE A 94 -13.47 -15.50 0.47
C ILE A 94 -13.03 -16.66 -0.42
N TRP A 95 -12.07 -16.47 -1.33
CA TRP A 95 -11.67 -17.50 -2.29
C TRP A 95 -10.63 -18.50 -1.76
N MET A 96 -9.54 -18.03 -1.15
CA MET A 96 -8.51 -18.92 -0.60
C MET A 96 -8.95 -19.83 0.57
N PRO A 97 -9.92 -19.47 1.42
CA PRO A 97 -10.31 -20.33 2.55
C PRO A 97 -11.17 -21.56 2.22
N TYR A 98 -11.34 -21.99 0.96
CA TYR A 98 -11.95 -23.30 0.66
C TYR A 98 -10.99 -24.51 0.84
N LYS A 99 -10.00 -24.40 1.72
CA LYS A 99 -9.17 -25.54 2.13
C LYS A 99 -9.90 -26.32 3.23
N GLN A 100 -10.00 -27.63 3.06
CA GLN A 100 -10.54 -28.54 4.07
C GLN A 100 -9.82 -28.31 5.42
N GLY A 101 -10.58 -28.00 6.47
CA GLY A 101 -10.04 -27.72 7.81
C GLY A 101 -9.79 -26.24 8.13
N TYR A 102 -10.12 -25.30 7.25
CA TYR A 102 -10.09 -23.86 7.57
C TYR A 102 -11.17 -23.50 8.61
N SER A 103 -10.78 -22.73 9.63
CA SER A 103 -11.69 -22.14 10.62
C SER A 103 -11.20 -20.75 11.00
N VAL A 104 -12.06 -19.75 10.84
CA VAL A 104 -11.77 -18.34 11.20
C VAL A 104 -11.40 -18.22 12.68
N PHE A 105 -12.05 -18.99 13.55
CA PHE A 105 -11.77 -19.05 14.99
C PHE A 105 -10.72 -20.12 15.35
N GLY A 106 -10.07 -20.70 14.35
CA GLY A 106 -9.01 -21.69 14.52
C GLY A 106 -7.65 -21.07 14.81
N MET A 107 -6.62 -21.92 14.80
CA MET A 107 -5.23 -21.54 14.98
C MET A 107 -4.44 -21.80 13.70
N LYS A 108 -3.54 -20.87 13.35
CA LYS A 108 -2.60 -20.98 12.24
C LYS A 108 -1.22 -21.34 12.78
N SER A 109 -0.68 -22.48 12.34
CA SER A 109 0.71 -22.86 12.59
C SER A 109 1.58 -22.45 11.40
N PHE A 110 2.74 -21.87 11.68
CA PHE A 110 3.75 -21.51 10.68
C PHE A 110 5.14 -21.49 11.31
N GLU A 111 6.18 -21.62 10.49
CA GLU A 111 7.56 -21.56 10.94
C GLU A 111 8.03 -20.10 11.07
N PHE A 112 8.75 -19.76 12.15
CA PHE A 112 9.21 -18.39 12.39
C PHE A 112 10.61 -18.31 13.04
N PRO A 113 11.59 -17.68 12.38
CA PRO A 113 11.60 -17.31 10.96
C PRO A 113 11.53 -18.55 10.05
N LEU A 114 11.17 -18.37 8.78
CA LEU A 114 11.16 -19.45 7.80
C LEU A 114 12.54 -20.12 7.72
N GLY A 115 12.59 -21.45 7.82
CA GLY A 115 13.82 -22.24 7.84
C GLY A 115 14.49 -22.42 9.23
N SER A 116 13.88 -21.96 10.32
CA SER A 116 14.41 -22.10 11.69
C SER A 116 14.11 -23.43 12.39
N GLY A 117 13.19 -24.23 11.87
CA GLY A 117 12.58 -25.39 12.53
C GLY A 117 11.59 -25.04 13.65
N ASN A 118 11.44 -23.77 14.01
CA ASN A 118 10.60 -23.35 15.14
C ASN A 118 9.18 -23.02 14.68
N ILE A 119 8.20 -23.76 15.20
CA ILE A 119 6.78 -23.56 14.88
C ILE A 119 6.15 -22.57 15.85
N SER A 120 5.55 -21.52 15.30
CA SER A 120 4.70 -20.56 15.99
C SER A 120 3.23 -20.81 15.67
N VAL A 121 2.35 -20.50 16.63
CA VAL A 121 0.91 -20.76 16.53
C VAL A 121 0.13 -19.50 16.90
N TRP A 122 -0.62 -18.93 15.96
CA TRP A 122 -1.36 -17.68 16.13
C TRP A 122 -2.85 -17.87 15.86
N PRO A 123 -3.74 -16.99 16.38
CA PRO A 123 -5.15 -17.01 15.99
C PRO A 123 -5.31 -16.79 14.48
N GLN A 124 -6.12 -17.63 13.81
CA GLN A 124 -6.35 -17.55 12.36
C GLN A 124 -6.93 -16.20 11.96
N LEU A 125 -7.91 -15.68 12.70
CA LEU A 125 -8.49 -14.37 12.48
C LEU A 125 -7.45 -13.24 12.50
N LEU A 126 -6.51 -13.27 13.45
CA LEU A 126 -5.45 -12.26 13.53
C LEU A 126 -4.50 -12.37 12.33
N TRP A 127 -4.15 -13.60 11.94
CA TRP A 127 -3.33 -13.87 10.77
C TRP A 127 -3.98 -13.32 9.49
N ASP A 128 -5.24 -13.64 9.24
CA ASP A 128 -5.97 -13.22 8.04
C ASP A 128 -6.12 -11.70 8.01
N PHE A 129 -6.51 -11.10 9.14
CA PHE A 129 -6.62 -9.65 9.28
C PHE A 129 -5.31 -8.93 8.91
N LEU A 130 -4.18 -9.37 9.46
CA LEU A 130 -2.87 -8.76 9.19
C LEU A 130 -2.42 -8.97 7.73
N ASN A 131 -2.60 -10.17 7.17
CA ASN A 131 -2.15 -10.50 5.81
C ASN A 131 -2.98 -9.86 4.70
N VAL A 132 -4.20 -9.42 5.00
CA VAL A 132 -5.08 -8.77 4.02
C VAL A 132 -5.06 -7.25 4.16
N HIS A 133 -5.17 -6.76 5.40
CA HIS A 133 -5.43 -5.34 5.65
C HIS A 133 -4.16 -4.51 5.86
N PHE A 134 -3.04 -5.14 6.19
CA PHE A 134 -1.77 -4.47 6.47
C PHE A 134 -0.70 -4.85 5.47
N THR A 135 -1.06 -4.83 4.19
CA THR A 135 -0.08 -4.80 3.09
C THR A 135 0.12 -3.36 2.63
N ASP A 136 1.28 -3.07 2.05
CA ASP A 136 1.56 -1.83 1.34
C ASP A 136 0.49 -1.55 0.28
N THR A 137 0.18 -2.54 -0.56
CA THR A 137 -0.87 -2.46 -1.58
C THR A 137 -2.21 -1.97 -0.99
N THR A 138 -2.72 -2.61 0.06
CA THR A 138 -4.02 -2.29 0.66
C THR A 138 -4.01 -0.92 1.34
N VAL A 139 -2.97 -0.63 2.12
CA VAL A 139 -2.87 0.62 2.90
C VAL A 139 -2.71 1.83 1.98
N LEU A 140 -1.84 1.74 0.98
CA LEU A 140 -1.62 2.83 0.02
C LEU A 140 -2.83 3.00 -0.91
N ALA A 141 -3.42 1.91 -1.40
CA ALA A 141 -4.65 1.98 -2.19
C ALA A 141 -5.79 2.64 -1.40
N LEU A 142 -5.91 2.37 -0.10
CA LEU A 142 -6.95 2.98 0.74
C LEU A 142 -6.67 4.47 0.95
N LEU A 143 -5.44 4.84 1.32
CA LEU A 143 -5.03 6.22 1.55
C LEU A 143 -5.21 7.07 0.29
N PHE A 144 -4.63 6.62 -0.84
CA PHE A 144 -4.68 7.36 -2.09
C PHE A 144 -6.02 7.25 -2.79
N GLY A 145 -6.74 6.14 -2.63
CA GLY A 145 -8.11 5.98 -3.10
C GLY A 145 -9.00 7.08 -2.52
N ILE A 146 -8.93 7.32 -1.22
CA ILE A 146 -9.67 8.42 -0.60
C ILE A 146 -9.10 9.77 -1.05
N LEU A 147 -7.79 10.01 -0.94
CA LEU A 147 -7.20 11.32 -1.23
C LEU A 147 -7.47 11.79 -2.67
N PHE A 148 -7.40 10.89 -3.66
CA PHE A 148 -7.72 11.22 -5.05
C PHE A 148 -9.17 11.62 -5.23
N LEU A 149 -10.11 11.03 -4.48
CA LEU A 149 -11.51 11.44 -4.47
C LEU A 149 -11.77 12.78 -3.77
N THR A 150 -10.77 13.42 -3.18
CA THR A 150 -10.93 14.72 -2.49
C THR A 150 -10.41 15.90 -3.30
N MET A 151 -10.87 17.11 -3.04
CA MET A 151 -10.38 18.35 -3.64
C MET A 151 -9.00 18.79 -3.10
N SER A 152 -8.32 17.95 -2.32
CA SER A 152 -6.98 18.26 -1.80
C SER A 152 -5.97 18.40 -2.95
N THR A 153 -5.06 19.37 -2.84
CA THR A 153 -3.98 19.57 -3.81
C THR A 153 -2.66 19.85 -3.08
N PRO A 154 -1.51 19.39 -3.61
CA PRO A 154 -0.20 19.64 -3.00
C PRO A 154 0.22 21.11 -3.05
N GLN A 155 -0.43 21.92 -3.90
CA GLN A 155 -0.19 23.37 -3.98
C GLN A 155 -0.76 24.10 -2.75
N THR A 156 -1.86 23.60 -2.18
CA THR A 156 -2.53 24.21 -1.03
C THR A 156 -2.26 23.50 0.30
N SER A 157 -1.90 22.21 0.28
CA SER A 157 -1.63 21.41 1.48
C SER A 157 -0.19 20.90 1.50
N ARG A 158 0.61 21.38 2.46
CA ARG A 158 1.99 20.95 2.66
C ARG A 158 2.06 19.50 3.13
N GLY A 159 1.15 19.08 4.01
CA GLY A 159 1.07 17.70 4.47
C GLY A 159 0.74 16.75 3.31
N TYR A 160 -0.23 17.11 2.45
CA TYR A 160 -0.53 16.32 1.26
C TYR A 160 0.64 16.25 0.29
N LYS A 161 1.37 17.35 0.10
CA LYS A 161 2.59 17.36 -0.72
C LYS A 161 3.63 16.36 -0.20
N LEU A 162 3.85 16.31 1.12
CA LEU A 162 4.75 15.33 1.73
C LEU A 162 4.24 13.90 1.52
N ILE A 163 2.95 13.63 1.77
CA ILE A 163 2.33 12.32 1.53
C ILE A 163 2.57 11.85 0.09
N LEU A 164 2.38 12.72 -0.91
CA LEU A 164 2.63 12.40 -2.31
C LEU A 164 4.11 12.17 -2.63
N ILE A 165 5.03 12.95 -2.05
CA ILE A 165 6.47 12.74 -2.23
C ILE A 165 6.87 11.36 -1.67
N GLY A 166 6.40 11.02 -0.47
CA GLY A 166 6.67 9.71 0.12
C GLY A 166 6.12 8.55 -0.74
N ALA A 167 4.92 8.73 -1.30
CA ALA A 167 4.34 7.78 -2.25
C ALA A 167 5.21 7.59 -3.49
N VAL A 168 5.69 8.69 -4.10
CA VAL A 168 6.57 8.62 -5.27
C VAL A 168 7.87 7.90 -4.94
N ILE A 169 8.50 8.19 -3.79
CA ILE A 169 9.73 7.52 -3.36
C ILE A 169 9.51 6.00 -3.26
N PHE A 170 8.44 5.59 -2.58
CA PHE A 170 8.11 4.18 -2.38
C PHE A 170 7.77 3.48 -3.71
N THR A 171 6.74 3.98 -4.39
CA THR A 171 6.21 3.38 -5.63
C THR A 171 7.25 3.35 -6.74
N ALA A 172 8.09 4.40 -6.90
CA ALA A 172 9.14 4.39 -7.91
C ALA A 172 10.19 3.31 -7.62
N PHE A 173 10.58 3.13 -6.36
CA PHE A 173 11.53 2.09 -5.98
C PHE A 173 10.96 0.68 -6.21
N LEU A 174 9.70 0.46 -5.83
CA LEU A 174 9.00 -0.80 -6.04
C LEU A 174 8.84 -1.12 -7.53
N MET A 175 8.43 -0.13 -8.33
CA MET A 175 8.33 -0.28 -9.78
C MET A 175 9.68 -0.53 -10.45
N LEU A 176 10.75 0.13 -10.00
CA LEU A 176 12.11 -0.17 -10.46
C LEU A 176 12.46 -1.64 -10.20
N GLY A 177 12.07 -2.18 -9.04
CA GLY A 177 12.28 -3.59 -8.73
C GLY A 177 11.45 -4.56 -9.56
N HIS A 178 10.19 -4.22 -9.82
CA HIS A 178 9.37 -4.97 -10.78
C HIS A 178 10.02 -5.02 -12.16
N PHE A 179 10.45 -3.87 -12.68
CA PHE A 179 11.06 -3.80 -14.01
C PHE A 179 12.44 -4.46 -14.06
N SER A 180 13.28 -4.34 -13.03
CA SER A 180 14.58 -5.03 -13.01
C SER A 180 14.41 -6.54 -13.08
N PHE A 181 13.44 -7.09 -12.34
CA PHE A 181 13.19 -8.52 -12.38
C PHE A 181 12.63 -8.97 -13.74
N LEU A 182 11.63 -8.25 -14.27
CA LEU A 182 10.99 -8.62 -15.53
C LEU A 182 11.92 -8.47 -16.76
N ILE A 183 12.82 -7.49 -16.76
CA ILE A 183 13.71 -7.22 -17.90
C ILE A 183 15.01 -8.01 -17.78
N SER A 184 15.73 -7.86 -16.66
CA SER A 184 17.08 -8.40 -16.50
C SER A 184 17.15 -9.63 -15.59
N GLY A 185 16.04 -10.06 -14.97
CA GLY A 185 16.03 -11.17 -14.01
C GLY A 185 16.73 -10.83 -12.69
N ILE A 186 17.03 -9.55 -12.45
CA ILE A 186 17.67 -9.09 -11.22
C ILE A 186 16.57 -8.87 -10.20
N ASP A 187 16.64 -9.61 -9.09
CA ASP A 187 15.70 -9.53 -7.98
C ASP A 187 16.24 -8.62 -6.87
N PRO A 188 15.73 -7.38 -6.73
CA PRO A 188 16.14 -6.47 -5.67
C PRO A 188 15.35 -6.69 -4.38
N THR A 189 14.41 -7.63 -4.34
CA THR A 189 13.58 -7.93 -3.16
C THR A 189 14.25 -8.92 -2.20
N GLY A 190 15.51 -9.28 -2.46
CA GLY A 190 16.27 -10.21 -1.61
C GLY A 190 15.83 -11.67 -1.75
N GLY A 191 15.31 -12.05 -2.93
CA GLY A 191 15.01 -13.44 -3.28
C GLY A 191 13.52 -13.80 -3.35
N TYR A 192 12.61 -12.85 -3.11
CA TYR A 192 11.17 -13.14 -3.15
C TYR A 192 10.69 -13.43 -4.59
N TYR A 193 11.09 -12.63 -5.58
CA TYR A 193 10.75 -12.91 -6.98
C TYR A 193 11.57 -14.04 -7.60
N SER A 194 12.77 -14.28 -7.07
CA SER A 194 13.68 -15.34 -7.53
C SER A 194 13.10 -16.76 -7.40
N ARG A 195 11.99 -16.92 -6.69
CA ARG A 195 11.22 -18.18 -6.58
C ARG A 195 10.36 -18.48 -7.80
N PHE A 196 10.15 -17.49 -8.66
CA PHE A 196 9.31 -17.58 -9.84
C PHE A 196 10.14 -17.35 -11.09
N THR A 197 9.79 -18.01 -12.19
CA THR A 197 10.15 -17.53 -13.51
C THR A 197 9.39 -16.23 -13.81
N ARG A 198 9.87 -15.44 -14.78
CA ARG A 198 9.22 -14.18 -15.17
C ARG A 198 7.77 -14.40 -15.61
N MET A 199 7.51 -15.47 -16.37
CA MET A 199 6.16 -15.82 -16.82
C MET A 199 5.26 -16.27 -15.67
N GLU A 200 5.80 -17.05 -14.73
CA GLU A 200 5.06 -17.45 -13.52
C GLU A 200 4.69 -16.22 -12.69
N LEU A 201 5.61 -15.28 -12.48
CA LEU A 201 5.34 -14.04 -11.75
C LEU A 201 4.23 -13.22 -12.43
N LEU A 202 4.30 -13.05 -13.75
CA LEU A 202 3.27 -12.32 -14.51
C LEU A 202 1.90 -13.01 -14.45
N SER A 203 1.85 -14.33 -14.29
CA SER A 203 0.60 -15.07 -14.10
C SER A 203 0.04 -15.00 -12.67
N GLN A 204 0.80 -14.45 -11.71
CA GLN A 204 0.33 -14.30 -10.34
C GLN A 204 -0.64 -13.12 -10.22
N TRP A 205 -1.88 -13.40 -9.80
CA TRP A 205 -2.90 -12.37 -9.56
C TRP A 205 -2.48 -11.32 -8.53
N TRP A 206 -1.83 -11.75 -7.44
CA TRP A 206 -1.35 -10.84 -6.40
C TRP A 206 -0.31 -9.84 -6.95
N PHE A 207 0.57 -10.29 -7.86
CA PHE A 207 1.58 -9.44 -8.49
C PHE A 207 0.92 -8.41 -9.40
N GLN A 208 -0.10 -8.80 -10.16
CA GLN A 208 -0.83 -7.88 -11.03
C GLN A 208 -1.49 -6.77 -10.21
N TRP A 209 -2.15 -7.10 -9.10
CA TRP A 209 -2.82 -6.11 -8.28
C TRP A 209 -1.85 -5.11 -7.67
N ASP A 210 -0.75 -5.61 -7.11
CA ASP A 210 0.32 -4.79 -6.56
C ASP A 210 0.95 -3.89 -7.63
N PHE A 211 1.33 -4.45 -8.77
CA PHE A 211 1.89 -3.69 -9.89
C PHE A 211 0.98 -2.55 -10.34
N TRP A 212 -0.31 -2.84 -10.59
CA TRP A 212 -1.23 -1.84 -11.14
C TRP A 212 -1.65 -0.79 -10.11
N SER A 213 -1.82 -1.14 -8.83
CA SER A 213 -2.11 -0.14 -7.79
C SER A 213 -0.95 0.83 -7.63
N GLU A 214 0.28 0.32 -7.51
CA GLU A 214 1.47 1.15 -7.32
C GLU A 214 1.74 2.03 -8.55
N MET A 215 1.49 1.51 -9.76
CA MET A 215 1.57 2.30 -10.98
C MET A 215 0.54 3.44 -11.02
N VAL A 216 -0.71 3.17 -10.65
CA VAL A 216 -1.76 4.21 -10.61
C VAL A 216 -1.44 5.27 -9.57
N ILE A 217 -0.94 4.86 -8.39
CA ILE A 217 -0.50 5.79 -7.33
C ILE A 217 0.67 6.64 -7.82
N LEU A 218 1.71 6.03 -8.41
CA LEU A 218 2.88 6.74 -8.92
C LEU A 218 2.51 7.79 -9.96
N VAL A 219 1.77 7.40 -11.00
CA VAL A 219 1.37 8.30 -12.09
C VAL A 219 0.50 9.43 -11.56
N SER A 220 -0.47 9.12 -10.70
CA SER A 220 -1.37 10.11 -10.11
C SER A 220 -0.63 11.07 -9.18
N ALA A 221 0.30 10.57 -8.37
CA ALA A 221 1.09 11.38 -7.45
C ALA A 221 2.03 12.33 -8.20
N LEU A 222 2.75 11.84 -9.21
CA LEU A 222 3.57 12.68 -10.09
C LEU A 222 2.71 13.73 -10.79
N TRP A 223 1.54 13.36 -11.31
CA TRP A 223 0.64 14.31 -11.95
C TRP A 223 0.20 15.41 -10.99
N LEU A 224 -0.20 15.06 -9.76
CA LEU A 224 -0.62 16.05 -8.77
C LEU A 224 0.52 16.97 -8.34
N LEU A 225 1.72 16.43 -8.15
CA LEU A 225 2.89 17.21 -7.75
C LEU A 225 3.31 18.21 -8.83
N PHE A 226 3.29 17.81 -10.11
CA PHE A 226 3.75 18.67 -11.21
C PHE A 226 2.65 19.54 -11.84
N LYS A 227 1.44 19.01 -11.99
CA LYS A 227 0.34 19.67 -12.73
C LYS A 227 -0.85 20.06 -11.85
N GLY A 228 -0.95 19.50 -10.64
CA GLY A 228 -2.09 19.70 -9.75
C GLY A 228 -3.41 19.17 -10.33
N LYS A 229 -4.51 19.56 -9.69
CA LYS A 229 -5.86 19.27 -10.17
C LYS A 229 -6.35 20.45 -11.01
N LYS A 230 -6.48 20.28 -12.32
CA LYS A 230 -7.13 21.29 -13.17
C LYS A 230 -8.63 21.32 -12.85
N PRO A 231 -9.25 22.52 -12.76
CA PRO A 231 -10.70 22.64 -12.65
C PRO A 231 -11.37 21.95 -13.84
N ALA A 232 -12.45 21.21 -13.60
CA ALA A 232 -13.19 20.50 -14.65
C ALA A 232 -13.64 21.41 -15.80
N ALA A 233 -13.86 22.70 -15.52
CA ALA A 233 -14.24 23.70 -16.52
C ALA A 233 -13.14 24.04 -17.57
N ILE A 234 -11.89 23.63 -17.34
CA ILE A 234 -10.74 23.92 -18.23
C ILE A 234 -10.19 22.61 -18.84
N ALA A 235 -10.93 21.50 -18.69
CA ALA A 235 -10.56 20.20 -19.24
C ALA A 235 -11.51 19.82 -20.39
N ASN A 236 -11.61 20.69 -21.39
CA ASN A 236 -12.09 20.37 -22.74
C ASN A 236 -10.93 20.58 -23.71
#